data_AF-A0A3Q3E779-F1
#
_entry.id   AF-A0A3Q3E779-F1
#
_cell.length_a   1.000
_cell.length_b   1.000
_cell.length_c   1.000
_cell.angle_alpha   90.00
_cell.angle_beta   90.00
_cell.angle_gamma   90.00
#
_symmetry.space_group_name_H-M   'P 1'
#
loop_
_entity.id
_entity.type
_entity.pdbx_description
1 polymer ?
#
loop_
_entity_poly.entity_id
_entity_poly.type
_entity_poly.pdbx_seq_one_letter_code
_entity_poly.pdbx_strand_id
1 'polypeptide(L)' 'MLGIFFITHSAVLIEDVPFEEADIHQDNPQKIYELYDKVGYNCIIAAAIYVFFGSFSFCQMKLNKRKDYLVH' A
#
# COMPACT_ATOMS: atom_id res chain seq x y z
N MET A 1 -2.37 -4.88 -4.78
CA MET A 1 -3.13 -4.59 -6.02
C MET A 1 -3.65 -3.16 -6.03
N LEU A 2 -4.31 -2.68 -4.96
CA LEU A 2 -4.79 -1.29 -4.85
C LEU A 2 -3.72 -0.22 -5.17
N GLY A 3 -2.51 -0.32 -4.61
CA GLY A 3 -1.43 0.64 -4.90
C GLY A 3 -1.01 0.73 -6.37
N ILE A 4 -1.16 -0.35 -7.15
CA ILE A 4 -0.85 -0.34 -8.60
C ILE A 4 -1.95 0.40 -9.37
N PHE A 5 -3.22 0.22 -8.98
CA PHE A 5 -4.34 0.92 -9.61
C PHE A 5 -4.32 2.44 -9.37
N PHE A 6 -3.85 2.89 -8.20
CA PHE A 6 -3.65 4.31 -7.90
C PHE A 6 -2.50 4.94 -8.72
N ILE A 7 -1.37 4.24 -8.92
CA ILE A 7 -0.23 4.73 -9.72
C ILE A 7 -0.58 4.82 -11.21
N THR A 8 -1.48 3.98 -11.71
CA THR A 8 -1.97 4.08 -13.09
C THR A 8 -3.03 5.17 -13.30
N HIS A 9 -3.31 6.00 -12.27
CA HIS A 9 -4.35 7.04 -12.29
C HIS A 9 -5.69 6.50 -12.78
N SER A 10 -6.10 5.33 -12.29
CA SER A 10 -7.35 4.71 -12.72
C SER A 10 -8.54 5.55 -12.27
N ALA A 11 -9.36 6.00 -13.24
CA ALA A 11 -10.53 6.84 -12.99
C ALA A 11 -11.61 6.16 -12.10
N VAL A 12 -11.55 4.83 -11.94
CA VAL A 12 -12.43 4.08 -11.04
C VAL A 12 -12.17 4.40 -9.56
N LEU A 13 -10.95 4.81 -9.20
CA LEU A 13 -10.57 5.12 -7.81
C LEU A 13 -10.60 6.61 -7.49
N ILE A 14 -11.29 7.42 -8.31
CA ILE A 14 -11.37 8.85 -8.05
C ILE A 14 -12.04 9.11 -6.70
N GLU A 15 -13.12 8.41 -6.35
CA GLU A 15 -13.85 8.61 -5.09
C GLU A 15 -13.02 8.33 -3.81
N ASP A 16 -11.94 7.57 -3.91
CA ASP A 16 -11.03 7.28 -2.78
C ASP A 16 -9.88 8.30 -2.66
N VAL A 17 -9.74 9.21 -3.62
CA VAL A 17 -8.75 10.29 -3.56
C VAL A 17 -9.35 11.45 -2.78
N PRO A 18 -8.69 11.93 -1.72
CA PRO A 18 -9.18 13.06 -0.95
C PRO A 18 -8.97 14.35 -1.75
N PHE A 19 -9.92 14.70 -2.61
CA PHE A 19 -9.95 15.97 -3.33
C PHE A 19 -10.77 17.02 -2.58
N GLU A 20 -10.29 18.26 -2.61
CA GLU A 20 -11.09 19.44 -2.26
C GLU A 20 -11.75 20.01 -3.51
N GLU A 21 -12.98 20.53 -3.40
CA GLU A 21 -13.69 21.17 -4.53
C GLU A 21 -12.88 22.33 -5.14
N ALA A 22 -12.03 22.97 -4.33
CA ALA A 22 -11.09 24.01 -4.77
C ALA A 22 -10.02 23.52 -5.76
N ASP A 23 -9.66 22.22 -5.72
CA ASP A 23 -8.67 21.63 -6.64
C ASP A 23 -9.27 21.31 -8.02
N ILE A 24 -10.60 21.17 -8.10
CA ILE A 24 -11.34 20.93 -9.36
C ILE A 24 -11.47 22.21 -10.18
N HIS A 25 -11.49 23.37 -9.51
CA HIS A 25 -11.58 24.69 -10.15
C HIS A 25 -10.21 25.26 -10.57
N GLN A 26 -9.12 24.58 -10.25
CA GLN A 26 -7.77 24.99 -10.64
C GLN A 26 -7.43 24.36 -12.01
N ASP A 27 -7.13 25.19 -13.02
CA ASP A 27 -6.83 24.79 -14.41
C ASP A 27 -5.61 23.84 -14.58
N ASN A 28 -4.98 23.40 -13.49
CA ASN A 28 -3.79 22.56 -13.52
C ASN A 28 -4.08 21.14 -12.97
N PRO A 29 -4.25 20.13 -13.85
CA PRO A 29 -4.51 18.74 -13.45
C PRO A 29 -3.33 18.06 -12.75
N GLN A 30 -2.14 18.67 -12.73
CA GLN A 30 -0.95 18.10 -12.06
C GLN A 30 -1.17 17.84 -10.58
N LYS A 31 -1.93 18.70 -9.91
CA LYS A 31 -2.18 18.59 -8.47
C LYS A 31 -2.98 17.33 -8.12
N ILE A 32 -3.91 16.94 -9.00
CA ILE A 32 -4.70 15.71 -8.87
C ILE A 32 -3.81 14.48 -9.07
N TYR A 33 -2.90 14.52 -10.05
CA TYR A 33 -1.94 13.43 -10.26
C TYR A 33 -1.01 13.23 -9.06
N GLU A 34 -0.52 14.30 -8.42
CA GLU A 34 0.29 14.23 -7.20
C GLU A 34 -0.48 13.59 -6.02
N LEU A 35 -1.77 13.87 -5.91
CA LEU A 35 -2.66 13.28 -4.90
C LEU A 35 -2.82 11.76 -5.11
N TYR A 36 -3.02 11.32 -6.36
CA TYR A 36 -3.05 9.91 -6.72
C TYR A 36 -1.75 9.19 -6.36
N ASP A 37 -0.60 9.81 -6.68
CA ASP A 37 0.71 9.25 -6.36
C ASP A 37 0.91 9.11 -4.85
N LYS A 38 0.49 10.12 -4.08
CA LYS A 38 0.61 10.09 -2.61
C LYS A 38 -0.18 8.94 -1.98
N VAL A 39 -1.43 8.73 -2.43
CA VAL A 39 -2.28 7.62 -1.96
C VAL A 39 -1.69 6.26 -2.40
N GLY A 40 -1.21 6.18 -3.65
CA GLY A 40 -0.55 4.99 -4.19
C GLY A 40 0.70 4.59 -3.38
N TYR A 41 1.57 5.56 -3.07
CA TYR A 41 2.76 5.34 -2.26
C TYR A 41 2.43 4.85 -0.85
N ASN A 42 1.43 5.43 -0.19
CA ASN A 42 0.98 4.97 1.14
C ASN A 42 0.54 3.50 1.10
N CYS A 43 -0.21 3.11 0.07
CA CYS A 43 -0.68 1.73 -0.09
C CYS A 43 0.47 0.74 -0.35
N ILE A 44 1.46 1.11 -1.16
CA ILE A 44 2.64 0.27 -1.43
C ILE A 44 3.50 0.12 -0.17
N ILE A 45 3.71 1.19 0.59
CA ILE A 45 4.46 1.12 1.86
C ILE A 45 3.75 0.20 2.85
N ALA A 46 2.42 0.34 3.00
CA ALA A 46 1.64 -0.55 3.84
C ALA A 46 1.79 -2.03 3.40
N ALA A 47 1.68 -2.31 2.10
CA ALA A 47 1.88 -3.65 1.55
C ALA A 47 3.28 -4.21 1.86
N ALA A 48 4.33 -3.37 1.74
CA ALA A 48 5.71 -3.76 2.05
C ALA A 48 5.86 -4.14 3.54
N ILE A 49 5.25 -3.38 4.45
CA ILE A 49 5.24 -3.69 5.89
C ILE A 49 4.60 -5.06 6.14
N TYR A 50 3.45 -5.34 5.54
CA TYR A 50 2.78 -6.64 5.68
C TYR A 50 3.62 -7.81 5.15
N VAL A 51 4.29 -7.63 4.00
CA VAL A 51 5.20 -8.64 3.45
C VAL A 51 6.37 -8.88 4.40
N PHE A 52 6.96 -7.82 4.96
CA PHE A 52 8.06 -7.93 5.90
C PHE A 52 7.64 -8.72 7.15
N PHE A 53 6.57 -8.31 7.84
CA PHE A 53 6.09 -9.02 9.03
C PHE A 53 5.62 -10.44 8.73
N GLY A 54 4.97 -10.67 7.57
CA GLY A 54 4.59 -12.00 7.12
C GLY A 54 5.80 -12.92 6.93
N SER A 55 6.86 -12.42 6.29
CA SER A 55 8.11 -13.17 6.11
C SER A 55 8.81 -13.45 7.44
N PHE A 56 8.83 -12.47 8.35
CA PHE A 56 9.41 -12.63 9.69
C PHE A 56 8.65 -13.69 10.49
N SER A 57 7.31 -13.61 10.52
CA SER A 57 6.45 -14.60 11.17
C SER A 57 6.64 -16.01 10.60
N PHE A 58 6.80 -16.12 9.28
CA PHE A 58 7.09 -17.40 8.62
C PHE A 58 8.45 -17.99 9.05
N CYS A 59 9.49 -17.15 9.10
CA CYS A 59 10.81 -17.56 9.61
C CYS A 59 10.73 -18.02 11.07
N GLN A 60 10.01 -17.27 11.91
CA GLN A 60 9.81 -17.65 13.32
C GLN A 60 9.05 -18.97 13.46
N MET A 61 7.98 -19.19 12.69
CA MET A 61 7.26 -20.47 12.69
C MET A 61 8.18 -21.64 12.33
N LYS A 62 9.03 -21.47 11.31
CA LYS A 62 9.97 -22.52 10.87
C LYS A 62 11.02 -22.84 11.93
N LEU A 63 11.52 -21.82 12.62
CA LEU A 63 12.46 -22.00 13.74
C LEU A 63 11.77 -22.62 14.96
N ASN A 64 10.58 -22.15 15.31
CA ASN A 64 9.82 -22.68 16.45
C ASN A 64 9.48 -24.16 16.26
N LYS A 65 9.03 -24.55 15.06
CA LYS A 65 8.81 -25.96 14.72
C LYS A 65 10.06 -26.80 14.92
N ARG A 66 11.26 -26.30 14.62
CA ARG A 66 12.51 -27.06 14.85
C ARG A 66 12.89 -27.18 16.32
N LYS A 67 12.52 -26.22 17.17
CA LYS A 67 12.78 -26.29 18.61
C LYS A 67 11.86 -27.29 19.30
N ASP A 68 10.60 -27.42 18.86
CA ASP A 68 9.67 -28.43 19.40
C ASP A 68 10.20 -29.88 19.22
N TYR A 69 10.93 -30.17 18.14
CA TYR A 69 11.56 -31.49 17.93
C TYR A 69 12.84 -31.74 18.75
N LEU A 70 13.39 -30.72 19.43
CA LEU A 70 14.62 -30.82 20.23
C LEU A 70 14.34 -30.86 21.75
N VAL A 71 13.06 -30.74 22.15
CA VAL A 71 12.61 -30.74 23.56
C VAL A 71 12.03 -32.12 23.97
N HIS A 72 12.03 -33.11 23.06
CA HIS A 72 11.72 -34.52 23.34
C HIS A 72 12.96 -35.38 23.11
#